data_AF-A0A946YGE9-F1
#
_entry.id   AF-A0A946YGE9-F1
#
_cell.length_a   1.000
_cell.length_b   1.000
_cell.length_c   1.000
_cell.angle_alpha   90.00
_cell.angle_beta   90.00
_cell.angle_gamma   90.00
#
_symmetry.space_group_name_H-M   'P 1'
#
loop_
_entity.id
_entity.type
_entity.pdbx_description
1 polymer ?
#
loop_
_entity_poly.entity_id
_entity_poly.type
_entity_poly.pdbx_seq_one_letter_code
_entity_poly.pdbx_strand_id
1 'polypeptide(L)' 'VNAPRIAGMSDWYLLTQLKNFKHGLRGAHPGDVTGRQMESMVLSLNEEKMQDIIAYINSL' A
#
# COMPACT_ATOMS: atom_id res chain seq x y z
N VAL A 1 3.97 14.27 -8.23
CA VAL A 1 3.80 13.04 -7.43
C VAL A 1 2.71 12.21 -8.09
N ASN A 2 3.08 11.12 -8.77
CA ASN A 2 2.14 10.24 -9.49
C ASN A 2 1.76 9.07 -8.58
N ALA A 3 0.84 9.30 -7.64
CA ALA A 3 0.22 8.21 -6.89
C ALA A 3 -1.08 7.78 -7.59
N PRO A 4 -1.36 6.46 -7.67
CA PRO A 4 -2.64 6.00 -8.20
C PRO A 4 -3.78 6.50 -7.30
N ARG A 5 -4.94 6.79 -7.91
CA ARG A 5 -6.16 7.08 -7.14
C ARG A 5 -6.49 5.88 -6.28
N ILE A 6 -6.62 6.09 -4.98
CA ILE A 6 -6.89 5.05 -3.97
C ILE A 6 -8.34 5.09 -3.48
N ALA A 7 -9.00 6.25 -3.54
CA ALA A 7 -10.42 6.39 -3.22
C ALA A 7 -11.31 5.64 -4.25
N GLY A 8 -12.22 4.80 -3.74
CA GLY A 8 -13.12 3.97 -4.54
C GLY A 8 -12.55 2.60 -4.96
N MET A 9 -11.33 2.25 -4.52
CA MET A 9 -10.83 0.88 -4.62
C MET A 9 -11.44 0.00 -3.52
N SER A 10 -11.57 -1.30 -3.78
CA SER A 10 -12.06 -2.24 -2.78
C SER A 10 -11.04 -2.48 -1.66
N ASP A 11 -11.53 -2.64 -0.44
CA ASP A 11 -10.72 -2.90 0.76
C ASP A 11 -9.81 -4.11 0.58
N TRP A 12 -10.35 -5.20 0.02
CA TRP A 12 -9.59 -6.43 -0.23
C TRP A 12 -8.39 -6.16 -1.15
N TYR A 13 -8.57 -5.30 -2.16
CA TYR A 13 -7.53 -4.97 -3.11
C TYR A 13 -6.46 -4.13 -2.43
N LEU A 14 -6.86 -3.09 -1.69
CA LEU A 14 -5.92 -2.25 -0.95
C LEU A 14 -5.10 -3.04 0.05
N LEU A 15 -5.73 -3.92 0.83
CA LEU A 15 -5.04 -4.80 1.79
C LEU A 15 -4.05 -5.73 1.08
N THR A 16 -4.47 -6.32 -0.04
CA THR A 16 -3.61 -7.19 -0.85
C THR A 16 -2.40 -6.42 -1.38
N GLN A 17 -2.58 -5.17 -1.85
CA GLN A 17 -1.48 -4.35 -2.33
C GLN A 17 -0.51 -3.97 -1.22
N LEU A 18 -0.98 -3.60 -0.03
CA LEU A 18 -0.13 -3.31 1.12
C LEU A 18 0.70 -4.53 1.53
N LYS A 19 0.09 -5.72 1.54
CA LYS A 19 0.80 -6.99 1.78
C LYS A 19 1.84 -7.27 0.68
N ASN A 20 1.50 -7.04 -0.59
CA ASN A 20 2.43 -7.25 -1.71
C ASN A 20 3.64 -6.33 -1.64
N PHE A 21 3.45 -5.05 -1.26
CA PHE A 21 4.57 -4.15 -1.00
C PHE A 21 5.42 -4.63 0.18
N LYS A 22 4.80 -5.10 1.26
CA LYS A 22 5.52 -5.58 2.45
C LYS A 22 6.36 -6.83 2.17
N HIS A 23 5.90 -7.70 1.28
CA HIS A 23 6.60 -8.91 0.88
C HIS A 23 7.53 -8.71 -0.33
N GLY A 24 7.69 -7.48 -0.82
CA GLY A 24 8.52 -7.20 -2.00
C GLY A 24 7.97 -7.75 -3.33
N LEU A 25 6.72 -8.26 -3.34
CA LEU A 25 6.04 -8.71 -4.55
C LEU A 25 5.66 -7.52 -5.45
N ARG A 26 5.55 -6.33 -4.87
CA ARG A 26 5.35 -5.06 -5.57
C ARG A 26 6.37 -4.04 -5.06
N GLY A 27 6.87 -3.19 -5.96
CA GLY A 27 7.76 -2.08 -5.61
C GLY A 27 9.23 -2.42 -5.41
N ALA A 28 9.61 -3.70 -5.48
CA ALA A 28 11.00 -4.14 -5.40
C ALA A 28 11.80 -3.97 -6.70
N HIS A 29 11.17 -3.58 -7.81
CA HIS A 29 11.86 -3.42 -9.08
C HIS A 29 12.84 -2.23 -9.03
N PRO A 30 14.11 -2.36 -9.46
CA PRO A 30 15.12 -1.30 -9.34
C PRO A 30 14.75 0.05 -10.00
N GLY A 31 13.91 0.01 -11.04
CA GLY A 31 13.37 1.19 -11.71
C GLY A 31 12.11 1.79 -11.08
N ASP A 32 11.46 1.10 -10.13
CA ASP A 32 10.23 1.55 -9.48
C ASP A 32 10.55 2.35 -8.21
N VAL A 33 10.97 3.60 -8.41
CA VAL A 33 11.33 4.53 -7.32
C VAL A 33 10.15 4.74 -6.36
N THR A 34 8.94 4.87 -6.88
CA THR A 34 7.71 5.04 -6.11
C THR A 34 7.30 3.77 -5.36
N GLY A 35 7.56 2.61 -5.95
CA GLY A 35 7.32 1.32 -5.33
C GLY A 35 8.26 1.06 -4.16
N ARG A 36 9.53 1.46 -4.25
CA ARG A 36 10.46 1.42 -3.11
C ARG A 36 10.03 2.33 -1.97
N GLN A 37 9.47 3.50 -2.28
CA GLN A 37 8.90 4.37 -1.25
C GLN A 37 7.74 3.66 -0.54
N MET A 38 6.83 3.04 -1.29
CA MET A 38 5.72 2.27 -0.71
C MET A 38 6.19 1.06 0.11
N GLU A 39 7.20 0.33 -0.36
CA GLU A 39 7.83 -0.77 0.39
C GLU A 39 8.33 -0.27 1.75
N SER A 40 9.10 0.83 1.78
CA SER A 40 9.62 1.40 3.03
C SER A 40 8.52 1.84 4.00
N MET A 41 7.38 2.33 3.50
CA MET A 41 6.24 2.74 4.32
C MET A 41 5.53 1.57 4.99
N VAL A 42 5.45 0.42 4.33
CA VAL A 42 4.67 -0.73 4.82
C VAL A 42 5.47 -1.70 5.70
N LEU A 43 6.80 -1.61 5.72
CA LEU A 43 7.67 -2.49 6.51
C LEU A 43 7.35 -2.45 8.02
N SER A 44 6.96 -1.28 8.53
CA SER A 44 6.64 -1.08 9.96
C SER A 44 5.18 -1.38 10.32
N LEU A 45 4.33 -1.68 9.33
CA LEU A 45 2.90 -1.90 9.53
C LEU A 45 2.61 -3.37 9.84
N ASN A 46 1.80 -3.63 10.86
CA ASN A 46 1.13 -4.91 11.05
C ASN A 46 -0.21 -4.91 10.28
N GLU A 47 -0.90 -6.05 10.25
CA GLU A 47 -2.15 -6.17 9.48
C GLU A 47 -3.28 -5.27 10.02
N GLU A 48 -3.37 -5.09 11.34
CA GLU A 48 -4.31 -4.16 11.99
C GLU A 48 -4.11 -2.72 11.49
N LYS A 49 -2.87 -2.21 11.52
CA LYS A 49 -2.57 -0.87 11.00
C LYS A 49 -2.88 -0.73 9.50
N MET A 50 -2.72 -1.80 8.72
CA MET A 50 -3.11 -1.77 7.30
C MET A 50 -4.62 -1.62 7.14
N GLN A 51 -5.41 -2.29 7.99
CA GLN A 51 -6.87 -2.16 8.00
C GLN A 51 -7.31 -0.76 8.45
N ASP A 52 -6.65 -0.18 9.47
CA ASP A 52 -6.93 1.19 9.92
C ASP A 52 -6.70 2.23 8.81
N ILE A 53 -5.61 2.07 8.05
CA ILE A 53 -5.32 2.94 6.91
C ILE A 53 -6.41 2.83 5.84
N ILE A 54 -6.89 1.62 5.56
CA ILE A 54 -7.97 1.39 4.58
C ILE A 54 -9.27 2.03 5.07
N ALA A 55 -9.61 1.85 6.35
CA ALA A 55 -10.78 2.46 6.95
C ALA A 55 -10.73 4.00 6.86
N TYR A 56 -9.56 4.59 7.10
CA TYR A 56 -9.35 6.02 6.92
C TYR A 56 -9.53 6.45 5.45
N ILE A 57 -8.94 5.73 4.48
CA ILE A 57 -9.10 6.02 3.05
C ILE A 57 -10.57 6.00 2.63
N ASN A 58 -11.36 5.09 3.16
CA ASN A 58 -12.80 4.98 2.87
C ASN A 58 -13.64 6.10 3.50
N SER A 59 -13.09 6.85 4.46
CA SER A 59 -13.76 7.99 5.10
C SER A 59 -13.52 9.34 4.41
N LEU A 60 -12.65 9.38 3.38
CA LEU A 60 -12.31 10.57 2.59
C LEU A 60 -13.26 10.78 1.42
#